data_AF-A0A8H4SW84-F1
#
_entry.id   AF-A0A8H4SW84-F1
#
_cell.length_a   1.000
_cell.length_b   1.000
_cell.length_c   1.000
_cell.angle_alpha   90.00
_cell.angle_beta   90.00
_cell.angle_gamma   90.00
#
_symmetry.space_group_name_H-M   'P 1'
#
loop_
_entity.id
_entity.type
_entity.pdbx_description
1 polymer ?
#
loop_
_entity_poly.entity_id
_entity_poly.type
_entity_poly.pdbx_seq_one_letter_code
_entity_poly.pdbx_strand_id
1 'polypeptide(L)'
;MAVALAFHYPLTSLGVSFVWSTDVGIEDIELVHIWGSGERTSGRVCYERLVPSRISYSPELAWGYDIDPGAKTYCRTKLLLDRFTQPSDFHDSSLNDADGPYPLLTPPGKTPEDVVTDFLALLYSHIMSLLVKKFGCVVERSPIDFWYTVPALWSLRAEDAMRNAALKSGFGSREKDSVHMIREPEAAAIACLSGKCGSTTIDRALHRLMEERFGSAFSSLPSEKKGGGTKFMNQFESAKRNFGVSKRARKYRLDLRLKAPDSEWYDGDYNEVIITTEDMRSLFDPVVKQIIALLEQHIQATMTESHIETICLVGGFGESLYLLNKLQDWCPPGVEILNPTRPWEAVCLGAALRGLQGPTMMKKKFGRHLETKIAKPFREGIDNKDNYYMGLFNKLI
;
A
#
# COMPACT_ATOMS: atom_id res chain seq x y z
N MET A 1 10.68 27.43 8.26
CA MET A 1 9.39 26.73 8.41
C MET A 1 8.79 26.53 7.03
N ALA A 2 9.15 25.41 6.41
CA ALA A 2 8.30 24.72 5.44
C ALA A 2 7.68 23.50 6.14
N VAL A 3 6.60 22.95 5.59
CA VAL A 3 6.03 21.66 6.05
C VAL A 3 6.26 20.62 4.96
N ALA A 4 6.96 19.53 5.28
CA ALA A 4 7.08 18.39 4.37
C ALA A 4 5.89 17.44 4.60
N LEU A 5 4.99 17.31 3.62
CA LEU A 5 3.79 16.45 3.69
C LEU A 5 3.96 15.20 2.83
N ALA A 6 4.03 14.04 3.46
CA ALA A 6 4.26 12.77 2.78
C ALA A 6 2.98 11.94 2.63
N PHE A 7 2.74 11.39 1.44
CA PHE A 7 1.56 10.59 1.11
C PHE A 7 1.95 9.15 0.73
N HIS A 8 1.73 8.20 1.64
CA HIS A 8 1.74 6.79 1.29
C HIS A 8 0.35 6.34 0.86
N TYR A 9 0.17 6.08 -0.44
CA TYR A 9 -1.11 5.66 -1.02
C TYR A 9 -1.04 4.21 -1.53
N PRO A 10 -1.02 3.18 -0.65
CA PRO A 10 -1.13 1.79 -1.07
C PRO A 10 -2.52 1.46 -1.65
N LEU A 11 -2.72 0.22 -2.10
CA LEU A 11 -3.87 -0.19 -2.90
C LEU A 11 -5.23 -0.15 -2.18
N THR A 12 -5.24 -0.05 -0.85
CA THR A 12 -6.42 -0.19 0.03
C THR A 12 -6.60 0.95 1.02
N SER A 13 -5.58 1.79 1.21
CA SER A 13 -5.49 2.76 2.31
C SER A 13 -4.58 3.93 1.91
N LEU A 14 -4.60 4.99 2.70
CA LEU A 14 -3.73 6.15 2.60
C LEU A 14 -3.20 6.49 4.00
N GLY A 15 -1.89 6.67 4.13
CA GLY A 15 -1.26 7.34 5.27
C GLY A 15 -0.75 8.72 4.86
N VAL A 16 -0.84 9.68 5.78
CA VAL A 16 -0.24 11.00 5.60
C VAL A 16 0.56 11.37 6.85
N SER A 17 1.78 11.86 6.67
CA SER A 17 2.60 12.43 7.75
C SER A 17 3.12 13.81 7.40
N PHE A 18 3.38 14.64 8.41
CA PHE A 18 3.99 15.95 8.26
C PHE A 18 5.11 16.18 9.28
N VAL A 19 6.02 17.10 8.96
CA VAL A 19 7.13 17.54 9.82
C VAL A 19 7.55 18.95 9.40
N TRP A 20 8.09 19.77 10.32
CA TRP A 20 8.54 21.13 10.02
C TRP A 20 10.02 21.17 9.64
N SER A 21 10.38 22.13 8.79
CA SER A 21 11.77 22.41 8.38
C SER A 21 12.71 22.91 9.51
N THR A 22 12.28 22.85 10.76
CA THR A 22 13.04 23.12 11.99
C THR A 22 13.50 21.85 12.67
N ASP A 23 12.89 20.73 12.29
CA ASP A 23 12.95 19.45 12.96
C ASP A 23 13.98 18.57 12.23
N VAL A 24 14.51 17.53 12.89
CA VAL A 24 15.68 16.78 12.39
C VAL A 24 15.57 15.27 12.53
N GLY A 25 14.67 14.78 13.39
CA GLY A 25 14.49 13.37 13.68
C GLY A 25 13.37 12.70 12.87
N ILE A 26 13.29 11.38 13.01
CA ILE A 26 12.12 10.58 12.57
C ILE A 26 11.02 10.54 13.67
N GLU A 27 11.41 10.91 14.89
CA GLU A 27 10.59 11.11 16.08
C GLU A 27 9.74 12.39 16.02
N ASP A 28 10.21 13.41 15.29
CA ASP A 28 9.50 14.68 15.10
C ASP A 28 8.35 14.57 14.07
N ILE A 29 8.29 13.46 13.32
CA ILE A 29 7.35 13.27 12.21
C ILE A 29 5.99 12.82 12.73
N GLU A 30 5.00 13.70 12.62
CA GLU A 30 3.63 13.43 13.03
C GLU A 30 2.82 12.72 11.94
N LEU A 31 2.06 11.69 12.34
CA LEU A 31 1.06 11.05 11.49
C LEU A 31 -0.29 11.72 11.64
N VAL A 32 -0.93 12.00 10.50
CA VAL A 32 -2.34 12.39 10.44
C VAL A 32 -3.18 11.19 10.88
N HIS A 33 -3.89 11.38 11.98
CA HIS A 33 -4.67 10.35 12.65
C HIS A 33 -6.12 10.77 12.90
N ILE A 34 -6.60 11.80 12.18
CA ILE A 34 -7.95 12.36 12.31
C ILE A 34 -8.54 12.47 10.91
N TRP A 35 -9.66 11.79 10.68
CA TRP A 35 -10.32 11.73 9.37
C TRP A 35 -11.82 12.03 9.47
N GLY A 36 -12.33 12.61 8.39
CA GLY A 36 -13.73 12.99 8.23
C GLY A 36 -14.09 14.35 8.83
N SER A 37 -15.15 14.97 8.29
CA SER A 37 -15.72 16.20 8.86
C SER A 37 -16.92 15.87 9.75
N GLY A 38 -17.01 16.55 10.90
CA GLY A 38 -18.17 16.46 11.79
C GLY A 38 -19.45 17.09 11.22
N GLU A 39 -19.38 17.68 10.03
CA GLU A 39 -20.47 18.39 9.34
C GLU A 39 -21.19 17.50 8.32
N ARG A 40 -20.50 16.51 7.72
CA ARG A 40 -21.06 15.61 6.69
C ARG A 40 -21.20 14.17 7.15
N THR A 41 -20.34 13.72 8.08
CA THR A 41 -20.61 12.48 8.82
C THR A 41 -21.76 12.68 9.81
N SER A 42 -22.38 11.60 10.30
CA SER A 42 -23.33 11.65 11.42
C SER A 42 -22.62 11.89 12.77
N GLY A 43 -21.80 12.94 12.86
CA GLY A 43 -20.96 13.28 14.02
C GLY A 43 -19.77 12.34 14.24
N ARG A 44 -19.33 11.58 13.23
CA ARG A 44 -18.31 10.52 13.36
C ARG A 44 -16.93 10.97 12.89
N VAL A 45 -16.19 11.67 13.76
CA VAL A 45 -14.74 11.86 13.58
C VAL A 45 -14.03 10.52 13.82
N CYS A 46 -13.18 10.09 12.88
CA CYS A 46 -12.43 8.84 12.97
C CYS A 46 -10.98 9.10 13.40
N TYR A 47 -10.51 8.33 14.40
CA TYR A 47 -9.18 8.49 15.01
C TYR A 47 -8.21 7.36 14.64
N GLU A 48 -8.00 7.18 13.33
CA GLU A 48 -7.19 6.09 12.75
C GLU A 48 -5.97 6.64 12.03
N ARG A 49 -4.82 5.94 12.05
CA ARG A 49 -3.58 6.44 11.40
C ARG A 49 -3.54 6.25 9.88
N LEU A 50 -4.57 5.65 9.31
CA LEU A 50 -4.77 5.40 7.88
C LEU A 50 -6.23 5.73 7.52
N VAL A 51 -6.49 6.14 6.28
CA VAL A 51 -7.84 6.29 5.73
C VAL A 51 -8.05 5.37 4.52
N PRO A 52 -9.19 4.67 4.36
CA PRO A 52 -9.42 3.79 3.21
C PRO A 52 -9.31 4.50 1.85
N SER A 53 -8.59 3.90 0.88
CA SER A 53 -8.38 4.46 -0.46
C SER A 53 -9.59 4.22 -1.38
N ARG A 54 -10.73 4.81 -1.00
CA ARG A 54 -12.02 4.66 -1.69
C ARG A 54 -12.78 5.98 -1.73
N ILE A 55 -13.59 6.14 -2.78
CA ILE A 55 -14.45 7.30 -3.02
C ILE A 55 -15.85 6.82 -3.44
N SER A 56 -16.89 7.58 -3.12
CA SER A 56 -18.25 7.42 -3.62
C SER A 56 -18.74 8.72 -4.24
N TYR A 57 -19.69 8.59 -5.16
CA TYR A 57 -20.36 9.69 -5.88
C TYR A 57 -21.89 9.62 -5.73
N SER A 58 -22.39 8.83 -4.77
CA SER A 58 -23.82 8.60 -4.58
C SER A 58 -24.12 8.25 -3.12
N PRO A 59 -25.04 8.94 -2.42
CA PRO A 59 -25.87 10.05 -2.94
C PRO A 59 -25.07 11.33 -3.23
N GLU A 60 -23.98 11.57 -2.50
CA GLU A 60 -23.06 12.69 -2.71
C GLU A 60 -21.60 12.24 -2.88
N LEU A 61 -20.71 13.20 -3.14
CA LEU A 61 -19.26 12.98 -3.17
C LEU A 61 -18.69 12.80 -1.75
N ALA A 62 -18.21 11.59 -1.45
CA ALA A 62 -17.68 11.18 -0.15
C ALA A 62 -16.45 10.26 -0.30
N TRP A 63 -15.59 10.15 0.73
CA TRP A 63 -14.31 9.43 0.66
C TRP A 63 -13.95 8.75 1.98
N GLY A 64 -13.13 7.69 1.93
CA GLY A 64 -12.55 7.09 3.13
C GLY A 64 -13.57 6.59 4.15
N TYR A 65 -13.64 7.27 5.30
CA TYR A 65 -14.60 7.01 6.38
C TYR A 65 -15.92 7.80 6.26
N ASP A 66 -15.98 8.83 5.41
CA ASP A 66 -17.17 9.67 5.18
C ASP A 66 -18.21 8.98 4.27
N ILE A 67 -17.93 7.77 3.78
CA ILE A 67 -18.81 7.00 2.90
C ILE A 67 -19.85 6.22 3.71
N ASP A 68 -21.13 6.47 3.42
CA ASP A 68 -22.26 5.76 4.03
C ASP A 68 -22.24 4.23 3.79
N PRO A 69 -22.68 3.41 4.77
CA PRO A 69 -22.87 1.98 4.59
C PRO A 69 -23.80 1.66 3.41
N GLY A 70 -23.32 0.85 2.46
CA GLY A 70 -24.07 0.46 1.26
C GLY A 70 -23.98 1.45 0.08
N ALA A 71 -23.32 2.60 0.23
CA ALA A 71 -23.04 3.49 -0.89
C ALA A 71 -22.09 2.83 -1.91
N LYS A 72 -22.31 3.05 -3.22
CA LYS A 72 -21.46 2.48 -4.26
C LYS A 72 -20.08 3.13 -4.22
N THR A 73 -19.04 2.33 -3.96
CA THR A 73 -17.66 2.83 -3.87
C THR A 73 -16.81 2.47 -5.08
N TYR A 74 -15.75 3.25 -5.27
CA TYR A 74 -14.70 3.06 -6.26
C TYR A 74 -13.37 3.06 -5.49
N CYS A 75 -12.57 2.00 -5.65
CA CYS A 75 -11.32 1.77 -4.94
C CYS A 75 -10.24 1.26 -5.92
N ARG A 76 -9.01 1.04 -5.44
CA ARG A 76 -7.88 0.52 -6.24
C ARG A 76 -7.52 1.36 -7.48
N THR A 77 -8.02 2.60 -7.57
CA THR A 77 -7.88 3.51 -8.73
C THR A 77 -6.43 3.85 -9.08
N LYS A 78 -5.52 3.75 -8.11
CA LYS A 78 -4.06 3.83 -8.33
C LYS A 78 -3.60 2.83 -9.41
N LEU A 79 -4.11 1.60 -9.45
CA LEU A 79 -3.70 0.58 -10.43
C LEU A 79 -3.95 1.01 -11.88
N LEU A 80 -5.04 1.75 -12.12
CA LEU A 80 -5.48 2.16 -13.46
C LEU A 80 -4.63 3.29 -14.08
N LEU A 81 -3.72 3.91 -13.32
CA LEU A 81 -2.85 4.97 -13.84
C LEU A 81 -1.70 4.42 -14.71
N ASP A 82 -1.22 3.21 -14.46
CA ASP A 82 -0.20 2.58 -15.31
C ASP A 82 -0.86 1.66 -16.36
N ARG A 83 -1.34 2.28 -17.44
CA ARG A 83 -2.09 1.66 -18.56
C ARG A 83 -1.37 0.51 -19.29
N PHE A 84 -0.13 0.20 -18.94
CA PHE A 84 0.62 -0.96 -19.44
C PHE A 84 0.57 -2.18 -18.52
N THR A 85 0.02 -2.04 -17.31
CA THR A 85 -0.34 -3.17 -16.45
C THR A 85 -1.71 -3.65 -16.92
N GLN A 86 -1.79 -4.87 -17.45
CA GLN A 86 -3.07 -5.41 -17.88
C GLN A 86 -3.90 -5.82 -16.66
N PRO A 87 -5.24 -5.74 -16.73
CA PRO A 87 -6.09 -6.25 -15.65
C PRO A 87 -5.80 -7.71 -15.29
N SER A 88 -5.37 -8.53 -16.26
CA SER A 88 -4.88 -9.91 -16.09
C SER A 88 -3.75 -10.05 -15.08
N ASP A 89 -2.87 -9.06 -14.99
CA ASP A 89 -1.63 -9.13 -14.20
C ASP A 89 -1.90 -9.06 -12.69
N PHE A 90 -3.13 -8.67 -12.31
CA PHE A 90 -3.67 -8.73 -10.96
C PHE A 90 -4.95 -9.58 -10.85
N HIS A 91 -5.30 -10.35 -11.90
CA HIS A 91 -6.55 -11.10 -11.98
C HIS A 91 -6.46 -12.47 -11.26
N ASP A 92 -6.18 -12.45 -9.95
CA ASP A 92 -6.39 -13.64 -9.11
C ASP A 92 -7.87 -14.08 -9.23
N SER A 93 -8.10 -15.24 -9.84
CA SER A 93 -9.42 -15.82 -10.09
C SER A 93 -10.25 -16.05 -8.82
N SER A 94 -9.60 -16.04 -7.64
CA SER A 94 -10.25 -16.14 -6.33
C SER A 94 -10.63 -14.79 -5.70
N LEU A 95 -10.51 -13.66 -6.43
CA LEU A 95 -11.01 -12.34 -6.02
C LEU A 95 -12.49 -12.09 -6.35
N ASN A 96 -13.19 -13.09 -6.89
CA ASN A 96 -14.65 -13.07 -7.02
C ASN A 96 -15.31 -13.42 -5.68
N ASP A 97 -15.34 -12.50 -4.71
CA ASP A 97 -16.44 -12.46 -3.71
C ASP A 97 -16.49 -11.19 -2.83
N ALA A 98 -17.58 -11.09 -2.04
CA ALA A 98 -17.87 -10.11 -0.98
C ALA A 98 -18.09 -8.63 -1.39
N ASP A 99 -17.12 -7.95 -2.00
CA ASP A 99 -17.28 -6.54 -2.46
C ASP A 99 -18.06 -6.43 -3.80
N GLY A 100 -18.50 -7.57 -4.33
CA GLY A 100 -19.10 -7.73 -5.64
C GLY A 100 -18.06 -7.74 -6.78
N PRO A 101 -18.42 -8.28 -7.96
CA PRO A 101 -17.55 -8.28 -9.13
C PRO A 101 -17.54 -6.90 -9.79
N TYR A 102 -16.96 -5.91 -9.09
CA TYR A 102 -16.51 -4.68 -9.70
C TYR A 102 -15.09 -4.91 -10.23
N PRO A 103 -14.89 -5.07 -11.56
CA PRO A 103 -13.57 -4.91 -12.17
C PRO A 103 -13.01 -3.51 -11.89
N LEU A 104 -11.81 -3.22 -12.41
CA LEU A 104 -11.17 -1.91 -12.30
C LEU A 104 -11.98 -0.84 -13.07
N LEU A 105 -13.06 -0.37 -12.43
CA LEU A 105 -14.10 0.47 -13.00
C LEU A 105 -14.00 1.89 -12.47
N THR A 106 -14.30 2.84 -13.35
CA THR A 106 -14.55 4.23 -13.01
C THR A 106 -16.06 4.51 -12.96
N PRO A 107 -16.50 5.64 -12.39
CA PRO A 107 -17.85 6.15 -12.60
C PRO A 107 -18.13 6.39 -14.09
N PRO A 108 -19.39 6.24 -14.56
CA PRO A 108 -19.76 6.59 -15.92
C PRO A 108 -19.28 8.01 -16.29
N GLY A 109 -18.54 8.14 -17.39
CA GLY A 109 -18.01 9.41 -17.87
C GLY A 109 -16.72 9.93 -17.19
N LYS A 110 -16.15 9.23 -16.20
CA LYS A 110 -14.85 9.59 -15.60
C LYS A 110 -13.72 8.66 -16.02
N THR A 111 -12.53 9.22 -16.23
CA THR A 111 -11.27 8.47 -16.41
C THR A 111 -10.66 8.09 -15.05
N PRO A 112 -9.72 7.14 -14.99
CA PRO A 112 -9.00 6.84 -13.75
C PRO A 112 -8.27 8.07 -13.18
N GLU A 113 -7.68 8.87 -14.06
CA GLU A 113 -7.03 10.13 -13.72
C GLU A 113 -8.00 11.12 -13.06
N ASP A 114 -9.26 11.20 -13.51
CA ASP A 114 -10.29 12.04 -12.87
C ASP A 114 -10.67 11.54 -11.47
N VAL A 115 -10.86 10.23 -11.28
CA VAL A 115 -11.24 9.65 -9.98
C VAL A 115 -10.13 9.82 -8.95
N VAL A 116 -8.87 9.71 -9.36
CA VAL A 116 -7.72 10.02 -8.50
C VAL A 116 -7.65 11.53 -8.21
N THR A 117 -7.93 12.39 -9.19
CA THR A 117 -7.98 13.85 -8.99
C THR A 117 -9.08 14.24 -7.97
N ASP A 118 -10.28 13.67 -8.07
CA ASP A 118 -11.38 13.93 -7.12
C ASP A 118 -11.01 13.51 -5.69
N PHE A 119 -10.45 12.30 -5.52
CA PHE A 119 -10.01 11.79 -4.21
C PHE A 119 -8.91 12.66 -3.61
N LEU A 120 -7.95 13.08 -4.42
CA LEU A 120 -6.88 13.98 -3.99
C LEU A 120 -7.41 15.39 -3.66
N ALA A 121 -8.51 15.86 -4.26
CA ALA A 121 -9.08 17.19 -3.96
C ALA A 121 -9.78 17.22 -2.59
N LEU A 122 -10.50 16.14 -2.25
CA LEU A 122 -11.06 15.93 -0.93
C LEU A 122 -9.95 15.83 0.14
N LEU A 123 -8.89 15.08 -0.16
CA LEU A 123 -7.73 14.95 0.68
C LEU A 123 -6.98 16.29 0.89
N TYR A 124 -6.76 17.08 -0.16
CA TYR A 124 -6.14 18.41 -0.07
C TYR A 124 -6.94 19.31 0.87
N SER A 125 -8.27 19.36 0.66
CA SER A 125 -9.19 20.15 1.47
C SER A 125 -9.16 19.73 2.95
N HIS A 126 -9.16 18.42 3.22
CA HIS A 126 -9.05 17.87 4.59
C HIS A 126 -7.72 18.22 5.26
N ILE A 127 -6.60 17.99 4.57
CA ILE A 127 -5.25 18.21 5.10
C ILE A 127 -4.99 19.70 5.36
N MET A 128 -5.36 20.59 4.43
CA MET A 128 -5.19 22.03 4.62
C MET A 128 -6.08 22.57 5.76
N SER A 129 -7.33 22.08 5.87
CA SER A 129 -8.22 22.40 6.99
C SER A 129 -7.64 21.92 8.33
N LEU A 130 -7.12 20.69 8.38
CA LEU A 130 -6.48 20.12 9.58
C LEU A 130 -5.25 20.92 10.00
N LEU A 131 -4.37 21.28 9.05
CA LEU A 131 -3.19 22.09 9.34
C LEU A 131 -3.57 23.49 9.83
N VAL A 132 -4.50 24.19 9.18
CA VAL A 132 -4.96 25.52 9.62
C VAL A 132 -5.63 25.44 10.99
N LYS A 133 -6.41 24.38 11.28
CA LYS A 133 -6.99 24.13 12.60
C LYS A 133 -5.94 23.86 13.68
N LYS A 134 -4.81 23.25 13.33
CA LYS A 134 -3.73 22.92 14.28
C LYS A 134 -2.73 24.07 14.50
N PHE A 135 -2.39 24.82 13.46
CA PHE A 135 -1.27 25.77 13.43
C PHE A 135 -1.67 27.21 13.04
N GLY A 136 -2.95 27.45 12.72
CA GLY A 136 -3.47 28.78 12.37
C GLY A 136 -2.93 29.33 11.04
N CYS A 137 -2.96 30.66 10.92
CA CYS A 137 -2.51 31.39 9.72
C CYS A 137 -0.99 31.30 9.43
N VAL A 138 -0.21 30.62 10.28
CA VAL A 138 1.19 30.27 9.97
C VAL A 138 1.27 29.37 8.74
N VAL A 139 0.30 28.45 8.57
CA VAL A 139 0.21 27.54 7.42
C VAL A 139 0.06 28.31 6.11
N GLU A 140 -0.79 29.34 6.10
CA GLU A 140 -1.08 30.17 4.91
C GLU A 140 0.17 30.89 4.37
N ARG A 141 1.15 31.15 5.25
CA ARG A 141 2.37 31.93 4.95
C ARG A 141 3.61 31.06 4.79
N SER A 142 3.56 29.81 5.24
CA SER A 142 4.68 28.85 5.19
C SER A 142 4.62 28.03 3.89
N PRO A 143 5.75 27.85 3.17
CA PRO A 143 5.87 26.88 2.08
C PRO A 143 5.46 25.47 2.50
N ILE A 144 4.86 24.69 1.60
CA ILE A 144 4.56 23.27 1.84
C ILE A 144 5.12 22.44 0.68
N ASP A 145 5.92 21.42 1.04
CA ASP A 145 6.55 20.49 0.12
C ASP A 145 5.80 19.16 0.15
N PHE A 146 4.98 18.88 -0.87
CA PHE A 146 4.14 17.70 -0.94
C PHE A 146 4.89 16.53 -1.63
N TRP A 147 5.21 15.47 -0.87
CA TRP A 147 5.98 14.30 -1.29
C TRP A 147 5.08 13.06 -1.46
N TYR A 148 4.81 12.67 -2.71
CA TYR A 148 4.00 11.49 -3.02
C TYR A 148 4.83 10.23 -3.21
N THR A 149 4.39 9.11 -2.62
CA THR A 149 5.06 7.83 -2.83
C THR A 149 4.40 7.02 -3.97
N VAL A 150 5.22 6.61 -4.92
CA VAL A 150 4.81 5.86 -6.12
C VAL A 150 5.49 4.49 -6.22
N PRO A 151 4.81 3.41 -6.70
CA PRO A 151 5.36 2.06 -6.72
C PRO A 151 6.70 1.92 -7.45
N ALA A 152 7.52 0.95 -7.02
CA ALA A 152 8.84 0.69 -7.60
C ALA A 152 8.80 0.51 -9.13
N LEU A 153 7.86 -0.30 -9.62
CA LEU A 153 7.78 -0.73 -11.02
C LEU A 153 6.97 0.19 -11.93
N TRP A 154 6.36 1.26 -11.43
CA TRP A 154 5.51 2.17 -12.22
C TRP A 154 6.26 2.83 -13.37
N SER A 155 5.63 2.90 -14.54
CA SER A 155 6.15 3.68 -15.67
C SER A 155 6.28 5.18 -15.34
N LEU A 156 7.18 5.89 -16.03
CA LEU A 156 7.29 7.36 -15.93
C LEU A 156 5.96 8.06 -16.23
N ARG A 157 5.13 7.47 -17.11
CA ARG A 157 3.79 7.96 -17.44
C ARG A 157 2.81 7.84 -16.27
N ALA A 158 2.90 6.78 -15.47
CA ALA A 158 2.05 6.61 -14.28
C ALA A 158 2.45 7.57 -13.14
N GLU A 159 3.76 7.79 -12.97
CA GLU A 159 4.30 8.82 -12.06
C GLU A 159 3.85 10.23 -12.46
N ASP A 160 3.94 10.57 -13.75
CA ASP A 160 3.46 11.84 -14.28
C ASP A 160 1.93 11.99 -14.21
N ALA A 161 1.16 10.91 -14.45
CA ALA A 161 -0.30 10.93 -14.29
C ALA A 161 -0.71 11.21 -12.82
N MET A 162 -0.03 10.59 -11.85
CA MET A 162 -0.22 10.90 -10.42
C MET A 162 0.16 12.34 -10.09
N ARG A 163 1.30 12.84 -10.60
CA ARG A 163 1.72 14.23 -10.39
C ARG A 163 0.71 15.23 -10.94
N ASN A 164 0.22 15.00 -12.15
CA ASN A 164 -0.78 15.85 -12.79
C ASN A 164 -2.14 15.79 -12.06
N ALA A 165 -2.53 14.63 -11.51
CA ALA A 165 -3.73 14.53 -10.67
C ALA A 165 -3.59 15.34 -9.37
N ALA A 166 -2.43 15.26 -8.68
CA ALA A 166 -2.16 16.04 -7.48
C ALA A 166 -2.16 17.55 -7.74
N LEU A 167 -1.52 18.00 -8.82
CA LEU A 167 -1.50 19.41 -9.22
C LEU A 167 -2.92 19.93 -9.55
N LYS A 168 -3.71 19.17 -10.31
CA LYS A 168 -5.12 19.50 -10.62
C LYS A 168 -6.01 19.57 -9.38
N SER A 169 -5.69 18.80 -8.35
CA SER A 169 -6.50 18.70 -7.13
C SER A 169 -6.15 19.74 -6.05
N GLY A 170 -5.19 20.63 -6.31
CA GLY A 170 -4.85 21.76 -5.44
C GLY A 170 -3.49 21.67 -4.74
N PHE A 171 -2.82 20.52 -4.75
CA PHE A 171 -1.46 20.42 -4.23
C PHE A 171 -0.50 21.23 -5.10
N GLY A 172 0.33 22.09 -4.52
CA GLY A 172 1.18 23.01 -5.29
C GLY A 172 0.43 24.23 -5.87
N SER A 173 -0.82 24.49 -5.48
CA SER A 173 -1.60 25.63 -6.00
C SER A 173 -1.19 27.00 -5.46
N ARG A 174 -0.42 27.05 -4.37
CA ARG A 174 0.08 28.29 -3.76
C ARG A 174 1.49 28.59 -4.28
N GLU A 175 1.83 29.86 -4.46
CA GLU A 175 3.08 30.36 -5.07
C GLU A 175 4.37 29.68 -4.57
N LYS A 176 4.41 29.25 -3.30
CA LYS A 176 5.59 28.72 -2.62
C LYS A 176 5.52 27.22 -2.32
N ASP A 177 4.52 26.53 -2.84
CA ASP A 177 4.36 25.09 -2.62
C ASP A 177 5.03 24.26 -3.71
N SER A 178 5.50 23.08 -3.36
CA SER A 178 6.15 22.15 -4.30
C SER A 178 5.44 20.79 -4.32
N VAL A 179 5.50 20.10 -5.46
CA VAL A 179 4.98 18.72 -5.60
C VAL A 179 6.07 17.82 -6.16
N HIS A 180 6.50 16.89 -5.31
CA HIS A 180 7.59 15.94 -5.51
C HIS A 180 7.09 14.49 -5.49
N MET A 181 7.84 13.62 -6.17
CA MET A 181 7.59 12.18 -6.24
C MET A 181 8.81 11.43 -5.69
N ILE A 182 8.56 10.38 -4.90
CA ILE A 182 9.57 9.44 -4.42
C ILE A 182 9.08 8.01 -4.63
N ARG A 183 9.98 7.06 -4.91
CA ARG A 183 9.59 5.65 -5.05
C ARG A 183 9.32 5.05 -3.67
N GLU A 184 8.27 4.25 -3.54
CA GLU A 184 7.90 3.57 -2.28
C GLU A 184 9.09 2.84 -1.59
N PRO A 185 9.96 2.06 -2.28
CA PRO A 185 11.17 1.50 -1.67
C PRO A 185 12.29 2.53 -1.39
N GLU A 186 12.36 3.64 -2.14
CA GLU A 186 13.34 4.72 -1.90
C GLU A 186 13.01 5.43 -0.58
N ALA A 187 11.73 5.77 -0.37
CA ALA A 187 11.24 6.30 0.90
C ALA A 187 11.43 5.28 2.04
N ALA A 188 11.03 4.03 1.84
CA ALA A 188 11.17 3.03 2.90
C ALA A 188 12.64 2.74 3.27
N ALA A 189 13.57 2.79 2.31
CA ALA A 189 15.01 2.68 2.60
C ALA A 189 15.52 3.84 3.47
N ILE A 190 15.11 5.09 3.19
CA ILE A 190 15.44 6.25 4.04
C ILE A 190 14.93 6.06 5.47
N ALA A 191 13.69 5.61 5.63
CA ALA A 191 13.13 5.29 6.93
C ALA A 191 13.75 4.04 7.58
N CYS A 192 14.29 3.08 6.84
CA CYS A 192 15.00 1.95 7.44
C CYS A 192 16.39 2.33 7.95
N LEU A 193 17.13 3.14 7.17
CA LEU A 193 18.41 3.73 7.58
C LEU A 193 18.25 4.71 8.76
N SER A 194 17.08 5.34 8.88
CA SER A 194 16.69 6.18 10.03
C SER A 194 15.84 5.44 11.07
N GLY A 195 15.57 4.15 10.87
CA GLY A 195 14.71 3.31 11.70
C GLY A 195 13.17 3.38 11.47
N LYS A 196 12.65 2.26 10.92
CA LYS A 196 11.48 1.45 11.38
C LYS A 196 10.12 1.59 10.59
N CYS A 197 9.27 0.56 10.33
CA CYS A 197 9.49 -0.88 9.95
C CYS A 197 8.46 -2.03 9.29
N GLY A 198 6.18 -2.47 9.09
CA GLY A 198 5.05 -3.35 8.46
C GLY A 198 3.68 -3.10 9.12
N SER A 199 2.55 -3.87 9.05
CA SER A 199 2.18 -5.10 8.29
C SER A 199 0.69 -5.40 8.02
N THR A 200 0.38 -6.17 6.93
CA THR A 200 -0.98 -6.32 6.33
C THR A 200 -1.30 -7.55 5.42
N THR A 201 -0.35 -8.44 5.04
CA THR A 201 -0.66 -9.51 4.05
C THR A 201 -1.47 -10.68 4.63
N ILE A 202 -1.25 -10.96 5.90
CA ILE A 202 -1.70 -12.18 6.62
C ILE A 202 -3.24 -12.19 6.77
N ASP A 203 -3.85 -11.03 6.84
CA ASP A 203 -5.27 -10.83 7.16
C ASP A 203 -6.18 -11.40 6.06
N ARG A 204 -5.71 -11.38 4.82
CA ARG A 204 -6.38 -12.05 3.70
C ARG A 204 -6.29 -13.58 3.78
N ALA A 205 -5.23 -14.10 4.38
CA ALA A 205 -5.05 -15.53 4.60
C ALA A 205 -5.93 -16.04 5.75
N LEU A 206 -6.11 -15.23 6.81
CA LEU A 206 -7.10 -15.51 7.87
C LEU A 206 -8.50 -15.67 7.28
N HIS A 207 -8.98 -14.70 6.49
CA HIS A 207 -10.35 -14.74 5.97
C HIS A 207 -10.62 -16.03 5.18
N ARG A 208 -9.68 -16.45 4.33
CA ARG A 208 -9.76 -17.73 3.60
C ARG A 208 -9.86 -18.94 4.56
N LEU A 209 -9.05 -19.01 5.62
CA LEU A 209 -9.15 -20.07 6.63
C LEU A 209 -10.52 -20.12 7.35
N MET A 210 -11.13 -18.96 7.60
CA MET A 210 -12.45 -18.89 8.24
C MET A 210 -13.57 -19.31 7.27
N GLU A 211 -13.41 -19.03 5.98
CA GLU A 211 -14.33 -19.44 4.91
C GLU A 211 -14.23 -20.96 4.67
N GLU A 212 -13.02 -21.54 4.72
CA GLU A 212 -12.79 -22.99 4.69
C GLU A 212 -13.42 -23.71 5.90
N ARG A 213 -13.33 -23.14 7.11
CA ARG A 213 -13.78 -23.77 8.36
C ARG A 213 -15.28 -23.65 8.64
N PHE A 214 -15.88 -22.52 8.28
CA PHE A 214 -17.23 -22.17 8.70
C PHE A 214 -18.15 -21.84 7.52
N GLY A 215 -17.63 -21.81 6.29
CA GLY A 215 -18.41 -21.62 5.07
C GLY A 215 -19.34 -20.40 5.15
N SER A 216 -20.62 -20.63 4.88
CA SER A 216 -21.66 -19.60 4.95
C SER A 216 -21.81 -18.94 6.31
N ALA A 217 -21.49 -19.62 7.43
CA ALA A 217 -21.59 -19.03 8.76
C ALA A 217 -20.57 -17.90 8.99
N PHE A 218 -19.43 -17.90 8.29
CA PHE A 218 -18.47 -16.80 8.28
C PHE A 218 -18.63 -15.90 7.05
N SER A 219 -18.83 -16.45 5.85
CA SER A 219 -18.90 -15.64 4.63
C SER A 219 -20.09 -14.69 4.65
N SER A 220 -21.24 -15.10 5.22
CA SER A 220 -22.43 -14.26 5.39
C SER A 220 -22.37 -13.25 6.55
N LEU A 221 -21.26 -13.16 7.30
CA LEU A 221 -21.11 -12.09 8.30
C LEU A 221 -20.95 -10.72 7.62
N PRO A 222 -21.59 -9.66 8.15
CA PRO A 222 -21.36 -8.30 7.66
C PRO A 222 -19.94 -7.82 7.98
N SER A 223 -19.42 -6.89 7.17
CA SER A 223 -18.05 -6.37 7.26
C SER A 223 -17.71 -5.82 8.66
N GLU A 224 -18.70 -5.24 9.32
CA GLU A 224 -18.68 -4.63 10.65
C GLU A 224 -18.46 -5.64 11.78
N LYS A 225 -18.40 -6.94 11.47
CA LYS A 225 -18.10 -8.03 12.43
C LYS A 225 -16.82 -8.79 12.13
N LYS A 226 -16.29 -8.76 10.90
CA LYS A 226 -15.08 -9.49 10.49
C LYS A 226 -13.98 -8.65 9.83
N GLY A 227 -14.24 -7.39 9.48
CA GLY A 227 -13.28 -6.51 8.81
C GLY A 227 -12.29 -5.82 9.75
N GLY A 228 -11.37 -5.04 9.18
CA GLY A 228 -10.37 -4.27 9.94
C GLY A 228 -11.00 -3.34 11.00
N GLY A 229 -10.33 -3.19 12.14
CA GLY A 229 -10.82 -2.40 13.29
C GLY A 229 -11.83 -3.12 14.19
N THR A 230 -12.39 -4.26 13.78
CA THR A 230 -13.26 -5.09 14.63
C THR A 230 -12.49 -5.77 15.77
N LYS A 231 -13.18 -6.16 16.86
CA LYS A 231 -12.53 -6.88 17.99
C LYS A 231 -11.81 -8.16 17.49
N PHE A 232 -12.46 -8.92 16.62
CA PHE A 232 -11.91 -10.08 15.91
C PHE A 232 -10.56 -9.76 15.26
N MET A 233 -10.52 -8.76 14.37
CA MET A 233 -9.28 -8.39 13.68
C MET A 233 -8.24 -7.79 14.63
N ASN A 234 -8.62 -7.01 15.63
CA ASN A 234 -7.67 -6.41 16.57
C ASN A 234 -7.04 -7.47 17.50
N GLN A 235 -7.78 -8.53 17.84
CA GLN A 235 -7.23 -9.72 18.50
C GLN A 235 -6.30 -10.50 17.57
N PHE A 236 -6.64 -10.58 16.28
CA PHE A 236 -5.76 -11.22 15.30
C PHE A 236 -4.48 -10.41 15.04
N GLU A 237 -4.53 -9.08 14.98
CA GLU A 237 -3.35 -8.19 14.96
C GLU A 237 -2.42 -8.48 16.14
N SER A 238 -3.00 -8.60 17.35
CA SER A 238 -2.25 -8.99 18.54
C SER A 238 -1.67 -10.40 18.42
N ALA A 239 -2.43 -11.37 17.89
CA ALA A 239 -1.96 -12.73 17.66
C ALA A 239 -0.80 -12.79 16.64
N LYS A 240 -0.92 -12.10 15.49
CA LYS A 240 0.12 -11.94 14.46
C LYS A 240 1.41 -11.37 15.05
N ARG A 241 1.33 -10.25 15.77
CA ARG A 241 2.48 -9.56 16.38
C ARG A 241 3.19 -10.41 17.43
N ASN A 242 2.47 -11.30 18.10
CA ASN A 242 3.03 -12.23 19.10
C ASN A 242 3.36 -13.63 18.53
N PHE A 243 3.09 -13.89 17.24
CA PHE A 243 3.35 -15.19 16.62
C PHE A 243 4.85 -15.37 16.34
N GLY A 244 5.44 -16.47 16.82
CA GLY A 244 6.88 -16.72 16.77
C GLY A 244 7.66 -16.35 18.04
N VAL A 245 7.07 -15.58 18.97
CA VAL A 245 7.71 -15.21 20.27
C VAL A 245 7.93 -16.43 21.19
N SER A 246 7.19 -17.53 20.98
CA SER A 246 7.35 -18.77 21.76
C SER A 246 7.34 -19.99 20.86
N LYS A 247 8.22 -20.96 21.16
CA LYS A 247 8.29 -22.26 20.51
C LYS A 247 7.22 -23.26 20.99
N ARG A 248 6.43 -22.91 22.02
CA ARG A 248 5.33 -23.77 22.52
C ARG A 248 4.09 -23.61 21.66
N ALA A 249 3.45 -24.72 21.30
CA ALA A 249 2.17 -24.72 20.62
C ALA A 249 1.11 -23.96 21.45
N ARG A 250 0.34 -23.11 20.77
CA ARG A 250 -0.74 -22.28 21.32
C ARG A 250 -1.99 -22.40 20.45
N LYS A 251 -3.15 -22.29 21.12
CA LYS A 251 -4.43 -21.92 20.52
C LYS A 251 -4.61 -20.41 20.68
N TYR A 252 -4.82 -19.71 19.57
CA TYR A 252 -5.24 -18.32 19.52
C TYR A 252 -6.77 -18.31 19.46
N ARG A 253 -7.39 -17.47 20.29
CA ARG A 253 -8.84 -17.32 20.42
C ARG A 253 -9.22 -15.94 19.92
N LEU A 254 -10.18 -15.87 19.01
CA LEU A 254 -10.65 -14.63 18.39
C LEU A 254 -12.18 -14.53 18.60
N ASP A 255 -12.67 -13.45 19.20
CA ASP A 255 -14.10 -13.24 19.41
C ASP A 255 -14.82 -13.10 18.05
N LEU A 256 -15.63 -14.08 17.66
CA LEU A 256 -16.42 -14.00 16.43
C LEU A 256 -17.71 -14.82 16.52
N ARG A 257 -18.83 -14.12 16.70
CA ARG A 257 -20.13 -14.75 16.87
C ARG A 257 -20.68 -15.37 15.57
N LEU A 258 -20.45 -16.67 15.40
CA LEU A 258 -21.00 -17.50 14.32
C LEU A 258 -22.37 -18.09 14.72
N LYS A 259 -23.21 -18.42 13.72
CA LYS A 259 -24.52 -19.06 13.94
C LYS A 259 -24.38 -20.58 14.06
N ALA A 260 -24.13 -21.06 15.27
CA ALA A 260 -24.15 -22.48 15.63
C ALA A 260 -23.43 -23.46 14.66
N PRO A 261 -22.17 -23.20 14.24
CA PRO A 261 -21.37 -24.23 13.60
C PRO A 261 -20.94 -25.27 14.64
N ASP A 262 -21.35 -26.52 14.45
CA ASP A 262 -20.88 -27.65 15.25
C ASP A 262 -19.46 -28.02 14.77
N SER A 263 -18.43 -27.61 15.50
CA SER A 263 -17.04 -27.59 15.01
C SER A 263 -16.02 -27.56 16.13
N GLU A 264 -14.98 -28.40 16.04
CA GLU A 264 -13.80 -28.38 16.94
C GLU A 264 -13.02 -27.04 16.92
N TRP A 265 -13.28 -26.20 15.90
CA TRP A 265 -12.65 -24.91 15.67
C TRP A 265 -13.48 -23.72 16.20
N TYR A 266 -14.65 -23.96 16.78
CA TYR A 266 -15.52 -22.92 17.36
C TYR A 266 -15.92 -23.25 18.80
N ASP A 267 -15.66 -22.33 19.71
CA ASP A 267 -16.09 -22.39 21.10
C ASP A 267 -17.45 -21.68 21.23
N GLY A 268 -18.54 -22.47 21.19
CA GLY A 268 -19.90 -21.97 21.14
C GLY A 268 -20.36 -21.21 22.40
N ASP A 269 -19.81 -21.56 23.56
CA ASP A 269 -20.13 -20.93 24.84
C ASP A 269 -19.54 -19.51 24.92
N TYR A 270 -18.26 -19.36 24.51
CA TYR A 270 -17.57 -18.07 24.52
C TYR A 270 -17.73 -17.27 23.22
N ASN A 271 -18.28 -17.88 22.17
CA ASN A 271 -18.41 -17.32 20.82
C ASN A 271 -17.03 -16.98 20.20
N GLU A 272 -16.03 -17.84 20.43
CA GLU A 272 -14.65 -17.68 19.96
C GLU A 272 -14.33 -18.64 18.81
N VAL A 273 -13.61 -18.17 17.80
CA VAL A 273 -12.92 -19.04 16.84
C VAL A 273 -11.54 -19.43 17.37
N ILE A 274 -11.19 -20.71 17.22
CA ILE A 274 -9.92 -21.30 17.60
C ILE A 274 -9.02 -21.43 16.36
N ILE A 275 -7.82 -20.85 16.45
CA ILE A 275 -6.74 -21.00 15.46
C ILE A 275 -5.51 -21.58 16.17
N THR A 276 -4.97 -22.68 15.67
CA THR A 276 -3.79 -23.32 16.22
C THR A 276 -2.49 -22.78 15.63
N THR A 277 -1.38 -23.20 16.22
CA THR A 277 -0.03 -22.88 15.72
C THR A 277 0.28 -23.48 14.35
N GLU A 278 -0.37 -24.60 13.97
CA GLU A 278 -0.15 -25.23 12.66
C GLU A 278 -0.97 -24.52 11.57
N ASP A 279 -2.17 -24.06 11.89
CA ASP A 279 -2.98 -23.21 10.99
C ASP A 279 -2.23 -21.90 10.68
N MET A 280 -1.64 -21.28 11.71
CA MET A 280 -0.80 -20.10 11.52
C MET A 280 0.48 -20.39 10.73
N ARG A 281 0.91 -21.66 10.58
CA ARG A 281 2.02 -22.03 9.69
C ARG A 281 1.55 -22.23 8.26
N SER A 282 0.45 -22.96 8.04
CA SER A 282 -0.08 -23.24 6.70
C SER A 282 -0.46 -21.97 5.95
N LEU A 283 -0.92 -20.92 6.66
CA LEU A 283 -1.19 -19.60 6.09
C LEU A 283 0.06 -18.78 5.73
N PHE A 284 1.19 -18.96 6.43
CA PHE A 284 2.39 -18.13 6.25
C PHE A 284 3.42 -18.80 5.33
N ASP A 285 3.67 -20.10 5.47
CA ASP A 285 4.76 -20.80 4.78
C ASP A 285 4.71 -20.70 3.24
N PRO A 286 3.54 -20.76 2.55
CA PRO A 286 3.47 -20.55 1.11
C PRO A 286 3.91 -19.14 0.68
N VAL A 287 3.51 -18.12 1.44
CA VAL A 287 3.84 -16.70 1.18
C VAL A 287 5.32 -16.43 1.45
N VAL A 288 5.86 -16.96 2.54
CA VAL A 288 7.29 -16.86 2.90
C VAL A 288 8.16 -17.51 1.83
N LYS A 289 7.79 -18.70 1.33
CA LYS A 289 8.53 -19.40 0.26
C LYS A 289 8.57 -18.60 -1.05
N GLN A 290 7.46 -17.96 -1.44
CA GLN A 290 7.42 -17.09 -2.62
C GLN A 290 8.34 -15.88 -2.48
N ILE A 291 8.38 -15.26 -1.29
CA ILE A 291 9.25 -14.11 -1.01
C ILE A 291 10.73 -14.52 -1.04
N ILE A 292 11.09 -15.65 -0.44
CA ILE A 292 12.44 -16.21 -0.49
C ILE A 292 12.88 -16.41 -1.95
N ALA A 293 12.07 -17.10 -2.77
CA ALA A 293 12.40 -17.34 -4.18
C ALA A 293 12.55 -16.04 -5.00
N LEU A 294 11.77 -15.00 -4.69
CA LEU A 294 11.92 -13.68 -5.29
C LEU A 294 13.21 -12.98 -4.84
N LEU A 295 13.56 -13.05 -3.54
CA LEU A 295 14.80 -12.48 -3.02
C LEU A 295 16.03 -13.16 -3.64
N GLU A 296 16.03 -14.49 -3.76
CA GLU A 296 17.10 -15.26 -4.43
C GLU A 296 17.31 -14.79 -5.88
N GLN A 297 16.22 -14.60 -6.64
CA GLN A 297 16.29 -14.07 -8.01
C GLN A 297 16.87 -12.65 -8.06
N HIS A 298 16.45 -11.76 -7.16
CA HIS A 298 16.94 -10.37 -7.14
C HIS A 298 18.41 -10.28 -6.70
N ILE A 299 18.83 -11.10 -5.72
CA ILE A 299 20.22 -11.20 -5.28
C ILE A 299 21.09 -11.72 -6.43
N GLN A 300 20.72 -12.82 -7.07
CA GLN A 300 21.48 -13.40 -8.18
C GLN A 300 21.59 -12.44 -9.38
N ALA A 301 20.57 -11.63 -9.65
CA ALA A 301 20.58 -10.61 -10.69
C ALA A 301 21.37 -9.34 -10.34
N THR A 302 21.71 -9.14 -9.05
CA THR A 302 22.42 -7.94 -8.57
C THR A 302 23.89 -8.21 -8.24
N MET A 303 24.21 -9.41 -7.73
CA MET A 303 25.57 -9.84 -7.35
C MET A 303 26.58 -9.83 -8.52
N THR A 304 26.10 -9.73 -9.76
CA THR A 304 26.93 -9.53 -10.97
C THR A 304 27.40 -8.09 -11.16
N GLU A 305 26.74 -7.11 -10.54
CA GLU A 305 27.05 -5.67 -10.63
C GLU A 305 27.43 -5.03 -9.28
N SER A 306 26.94 -5.56 -8.15
CA SER A 306 27.11 -4.95 -6.82
C SER A 306 26.88 -5.94 -5.67
N HIS A 307 27.59 -5.72 -4.55
CA HIS A 307 27.35 -6.47 -3.31
C HIS A 307 26.05 -5.99 -2.63
N ILE A 308 25.38 -6.89 -1.91
CA ILE A 308 24.21 -6.56 -1.07
C ILE A 308 24.62 -6.78 0.39
N GLU A 309 24.66 -5.70 1.17
CA GLU A 309 25.02 -5.75 2.60
C GLU A 309 23.78 -5.90 3.50
N THR A 310 22.60 -5.48 3.04
CA THR A 310 21.41 -5.38 3.89
C THR A 310 20.12 -5.61 3.09
N ILE A 311 19.18 -6.37 3.66
CA ILE A 311 17.80 -6.51 3.20
C ILE A 311 16.88 -5.88 4.25
N CYS A 312 16.31 -4.72 3.94
CA CYS A 312 15.34 -4.05 4.79
C CYS A 312 13.93 -4.59 4.53
N LEU A 313 13.24 -5.09 5.55
CA LEU A 313 11.84 -5.53 5.41
C LEU A 313 10.93 -4.30 5.42
N VAL A 314 10.33 -3.95 4.27
CA VAL A 314 9.69 -2.64 4.04
C VAL A 314 8.24 -2.73 3.56
N GLY A 315 7.38 -1.89 4.14
CA GLY A 315 5.93 -1.99 3.98
C GLY A 315 5.36 -3.33 4.45
N GLY A 316 4.04 -3.40 4.66
CA GLY A 316 3.33 -4.69 4.75
C GLY A 316 4.05 -5.80 5.53
N PHE A 317 4.12 -6.99 4.97
CA PHE A 317 4.37 -8.26 5.68
C PHE A 317 5.54 -8.32 6.70
N GLY A 318 6.55 -7.43 6.65
CA GLY A 318 7.73 -7.39 7.54
C GLY A 318 7.50 -7.46 9.06
N GLU A 319 6.34 -7.04 9.59
CA GLU A 319 6.12 -6.94 11.06
C GLU A 319 5.85 -8.33 11.65
N SER A 320 5.71 -9.31 10.75
CA SER A 320 5.71 -10.73 11.07
C SER A 320 7.07 -11.15 11.60
N LEU A 321 7.13 -11.42 12.91
CA LEU A 321 8.26 -12.13 13.51
C LEU A 321 8.46 -13.53 12.89
N TYR A 322 7.40 -14.15 12.34
CA TYR A 322 7.53 -15.40 11.59
C TYR A 322 8.28 -15.21 10.26
N LEU A 323 7.98 -14.16 9.49
CA LEU A 323 8.76 -13.81 8.30
C LEU A 323 10.20 -13.44 8.68
N LEU A 324 10.40 -12.63 9.72
CA LEU A 324 11.75 -12.25 10.19
C LEU A 324 12.57 -13.49 10.54
N ASN A 325 12.04 -14.38 11.40
CA ASN A 325 12.71 -15.61 11.79
C ASN A 325 13.04 -16.47 10.55
N LYS A 326 12.10 -16.63 9.61
CA LYS A 326 12.32 -17.43 8.38
C LYS A 326 13.34 -16.81 7.42
N LEU A 327 13.41 -15.48 7.33
CA LEU A 327 14.42 -14.79 6.52
C LEU A 327 15.78 -14.75 7.22
N GLN A 328 15.83 -14.79 8.55
CA GLN A 328 17.05 -15.00 9.33
C GLN A 328 17.56 -16.45 9.20
N ASP A 329 16.67 -17.46 9.28
CA ASP A 329 16.98 -18.88 9.05
C ASP A 329 17.55 -19.12 7.62
N TRP A 330 17.11 -18.32 6.64
CA TRP A 330 17.52 -18.40 5.22
C TRP A 330 18.70 -17.48 4.85
N CYS A 331 19.04 -16.50 5.70
CA CYS A 331 19.83 -15.34 5.29
C CYS A 331 21.19 -15.71 4.66
N PRO A 332 21.49 -15.24 3.43
CA PRO A 332 22.81 -15.45 2.82
C PRO A 332 23.95 -14.85 3.67
N PRO A 333 25.12 -15.51 3.73
CA PRO A 333 26.26 -15.02 4.51
C PRO A 333 26.76 -13.68 3.95
N GLY A 334 26.99 -12.72 4.85
CA GLY A 334 27.41 -11.35 4.49
C GLY A 334 26.26 -10.35 4.30
N VAL A 335 25.00 -10.80 4.42
CA VAL A 335 23.79 -9.95 4.36
C VAL A 335 23.18 -9.81 5.76
N GLU A 336 22.72 -8.61 6.12
CA GLU A 336 21.88 -8.39 7.33
C GLU A 336 20.39 -8.28 6.98
N ILE A 337 19.52 -8.98 7.71
CA ILE A 337 18.05 -8.78 7.64
C ILE A 337 17.63 -7.69 8.64
N LEU A 338 17.32 -6.50 8.14
CA LEU A 338 17.04 -5.32 8.95
C LEU A 338 15.51 -5.13 9.13
N ASN A 339 15.02 -5.21 10.38
CA ASN A 339 13.60 -5.07 10.72
C ASN A 339 13.31 -4.20 12.00
N PRO A 340 13.26 -2.85 11.92
CA PRO A 340 13.02 -1.90 13.02
C PRO A 340 12.09 -2.17 14.25
N THR A 341 10.80 -1.79 14.11
CA THR A 341 9.54 -1.92 14.93
C THR A 341 8.22 -1.30 14.32
N ARG A 342 8.18 -0.55 13.18
CA ARG A 342 7.00 0.29 12.72
C ARG A 342 6.57 0.19 11.20
N PRO A 343 6.90 -0.83 10.41
CA PRO A 343 7.08 -0.61 8.26
C PRO A 343 5.91 -0.03 7.47
N TRP A 344 4.67 -0.09 7.93
CA TRP A 344 3.56 0.56 7.23
C TRP A 344 3.78 2.09 7.25
N GLU A 345 4.40 2.60 8.32
CA GLU A 345 4.80 3.99 8.48
C GLU A 345 6.08 4.33 7.69
N ALA A 346 6.98 3.38 7.44
CA ALA A 346 8.31 3.64 6.87
C ALA A 346 8.25 4.38 5.52
N VAL A 347 7.22 4.11 4.71
CA VAL A 347 7.03 4.81 3.43
C VAL A 347 6.56 6.26 3.63
N CYS A 348 5.72 6.54 4.63
CA CYS A 348 5.34 7.92 5.03
C CYS A 348 6.54 8.65 5.65
N LEU A 349 7.11 8.10 6.72
CA LEU A 349 8.20 8.69 7.49
C LEU A 349 9.40 9.00 6.60
N GLY A 350 9.79 8.06 5.73
CA GLY A 350 10.92 8.22 4.83
C GLY A 350 10.70 9.26 3.74
N ALA A 351 9.46 9.44 3.27
CA ALA A 351 9.09 10.52 2.36
C ALA A 351 9.00 11.89 3.05
N ALA A 352 8.71 11.94 4.36
CA ALA A 352 8.78 13.17 5.16
C ALA A 352 10.24 13.55 5.48
N LEU A 353 11.07 12.59 5.91
CA LEU A 353 12.53 12.74 6.05
C LEU A 353 13.17 13.23 4.73
N ARG A 354 12.72 12.69 3.59
CA ARG A 354 13.19 13.10 2.25
C ARG A 354 12.93 14.58 1.95
N GLY A 355 11.87 15.15 2.51
CA GLY A 355 11.59 16.58 2.44
C GLY A 355 12.58 17.41 3.27
N LEU A 356 12.85 17.00 4.51
CA LEU A 356 13.83 17.67 5.39
C LEU A 356 15.25 17.63 4.80
N GLN A 357 15.66 16.48 4.24
CA GLN A 357 17.04 16.26 3.76
C GLN A 357 17.33 16.92 2.41
N GLY A 358 16.31 17.33 1.64
CA GLY A 358 16.50 17.85 0.29
C GLY A 358 16.97 16.78 -0.73
N PRO A 359 17.38 17.18 -1.94
CA PRO A 359 17.70 16.26 -3.04
C PRO A 359 19.06 15.55 -2.93
N THR A 360 19.14 14.53 -2.06
CA THR A 360 20.38 13.78 -1.76
C THR A 360 20.63 12.53 -2.64
N MET A 361 19.75 12.22 -3.60
CA MET A 361 19.86 10.99 -4.40
C MET A 361 20.92 11.11 -5.52
N MET A 362 22.03 10.38 -5.37
CA MET A 362 23.18 10.43 -6.30
C MET A 362 22.99 9.64 -7.61
N LYS A 363 22.29 8.50 -7.59
CA LYS A 363 22.04 7.63 -8.76
C LYS A 363 20.70 6.89 -8.62
N LYS A 364 20.06 6.54 -9.74
CA LYS A 364 18.80 5.76 -9.80
C LYS A 364 18.81 4.83 -11.02
N LYS A 365 18.54 3.53 -10.83
CA LYS A 365 18.35 2.55 -11.91
C LYS A 365 16.85 2.39 -12.17
N PHE A 366 16.41 2.41 -13.43
CA PHE A 366 15.00 2.21 -13.78
C PHE A 366 14.65 0.72 -13.80
N GLY A 367 13.55 0.33 -13.16
CA GLY A 367 13.09 -1.07 -13.09
C GLY A 367 12.43 -1.62 -14.36
N ARG A 368 12.56 -0.94 -15.51
CA ARG A 368 12.15 -1.40 -16.84
C ARG A 368 13.15 -0.86 -17.87
N HIS A 369 13.39 -1.62 -18.94
CA HIS A 369 14.15 -1.12 -20.09
C HIS A 369 13.33 -0.05 -20.85
N LEU A 370 14.01 1.02 -21.28
CA LEU A 370 13.42 2.06 -22.14
C LEU A 370 13.65 1.69 -23.60
N GLU A 371 12.76 0.86 -24.14
CA GLU A 371 12.80 0.47 -25.56
C GLU A 371 12.11 1.51 -26.44
N THR A 372 12.70 1.79 -27.61
CA THR A 372 12.07 2.58 -28.67
C THR A 372 12.06 1.80 -29.98
N LYS A 373 10.94 1.84 -30.70
CA LYS A 373 10.74 1.05 -31.91
C LYS A 373 11.30 1.77 -33.13
N ILE A 374 12.60 1.55 -33.39
CA ILE A 374 13.35 2.21 -34.46
C ILE A 374 12.88 1.91 -35.89
N ALA A 375 12.18 0.78 -36.12
CA ALA A 375 11.61 0.44 -37.42
C ALA A 375 10.27 -0.34 -37.31
N LYS A 376 9.49 -0.32 -38.38
CA LYS A 376 8.18 -1.01 -38.50
C LYS A 376 8.43 -2.44 -39.00
N PRO A 377 7.62 -3.45 -38.62
CA PRO A 377 7.83 -4.81 -39.14
C PRO A 377 7.65 -4.85 -40.65
N PHE A 378 8.55 -5.53 -41.36
CA PHE A 378 8.51 -5.67 -42.81
C PHE A 378 7.18 -6.29 -43.29
N ARG A 379 6.49 -5.63 -44.22
CA ARG A 379 5.25 -6.13 -44.83
C ARG A 379 5.55 -6.70 -46.21
N GLU A 380 5.52 -8.02 -46.31
CA GLU A 380 5.76 -8.70 -47.59
C GLU A 380 4.78 -8.26 -48.67
N GLY A 381 5.30 -7.96 -49.86
CA GLY A 381 4.55 -7.42 -51.00
C GLY A 381 4.25 -5.92 -50.93
N ILE A 382 4.63 -5.22 -49.86
CA ILE A 382 4.39 -3.77 -49.70
C ILE A 382 5.68 -2.99 -49.47
N ASP A 383 6.58 -3.49 -48.61
CA ASP A 383 7.86 -2.84 -48.32
C ASP A 383 8.98 -3.35 -49.24
N ASN A 384 9.95 -2.49 -49.60
CA ASN A 384 11.01 -2.87 -50.54
C ASN A 384 11.99 -3.88 -49.92
N LYS A 385 12.30 -4.96 -50.64
CA LYS A 385 13.20 -6.03 -50.19
C LYS A 385 14.68 -5.59 -50.09
N ASP A 386 15.06 -4.43 -50.62
CA ASP A 386 16.42 -3.89 -50.46
C ASP A 386 16.61 -3.07 -49.16
N ASN A 387 15.53 -2.79 -48.42
CA ASN A 387 15.51 -1.83 -47.30
C ASN A 387 15.23 -2.45 -45.91
N TYR A 388 15.08 -3.77 -45.79
CA TYR A 388 14.85 -4.43 -44.50
C TYR A 388 16.16 -4.82 -43.80
N TYR A 389 16.09 -5.08 -42.50
CA TYR A 389 17.17 -5.75 -41.77
C TYR A 389 16.63 -6.76 -40.74
N MET A 390 17.49 -7.68 -40.32
CA MET A 390 17.16 -8.63 -39.25
C MET A 390 17.32 -7.93 -37.90
N GLY A 391 16.23 -7.77 -37.16
CA GLY A 391 16.27 -7.25 -35.79
C GLY A 391 16.86 -8.27 -34.80
N LEU A 392 17.26 -7.78 -33.62
CA LEU A 392 17.89 -8.53 -32.51
C LEU A 392 17.13 -9.80 -32.02
N PHE A 393 15.89 -10.00 -32.47
CA PHE A 393 15.04 -11.15 -32.13
C PHE A 393 14.68 -12.01 -33.37
N ASN A 394 15.53 -12.03 -34.40
CA ASN A 394 15.36 -12.77 -35.66
C ASN A 394 14.01 -12.55 -36.37
N LYS A 395 13.47 -11.32 -36.26
CA LYS A 395 12.31 -10.88 -37.04
C LYS A 395 12.78 -9.91 -38.13
N LEU A 396 12.16 -10.01 -39.30
CA LEU A 396 12.30 -9.04 -40.38
C LEU A 396 11.65 -7.72 -39.96
N ILE A 397 12.42 -6.63 -40.03
CA ILE A 397 12.00 -5.26 -39.73
C ILE A 397 12.36 -4.40 -40.94
#